data_AF-A0A399FXB4-F1
#
_entry.id   AF-A0A399FXB4-F1
#
_cell.length_a   1.000
_cell.length_b   1.000
_cell.length_c   1.000
_cell.angle_alpha   90.00
_cell.angle_beta   90.00
_cell.angle_gamma   90.00
#
_symmetry.space_group_name_H-M   'P 1'
#
loop_
_entity.id
_entity.type
_entity.pdbx_description
1 polymer ?
#
loop_
_entity_poly.entity_id
_entity_poly.type
_entity_poly.pdbx_seq_one_letter_code
_entity_poly.pdbx_strand_id
1 'polypeptide(L)'
;MRIGIGYDVHLLVEGRKLMLGGVEVSFNKGLLGHSDADVLLHAICDASLGAAGEGDIGCHFPTGDPQYKNISSLILLQKVSEIIAKKRMLVNNIDVTVVAEEPRLSSYINAMKEKIAIALNIEKKTINIKATTTEGLGFIGKGEGMAAYAVVSLKEF
;
A
#
# COMPACT_ATOMS: atom_id res chain seq x y z
N MET A 1 15.37 15.00 7.31
CA MET A 1 13.98 14.57 6.97
C MET A 1 13.94 14.31 5.48
N ARG A 2 13.40 13.16 5.06
CA ARG A 2 13.30 12.77 3.65
C ARG A 2 11.85 12.45 3.32
N ILE A 3 11.45 12.70 2.08
CA ILE A 3 10.06 12.51 1.63
C ILE A 3 10.09 11.63 0.39
N GLY A 4 9.14 10.70 0.32
CA GLY A 4 8.92 9.89 -0.86
C GLY A 4 7.44 9.85 -1.21
N ILE A 5 7.19 9.65 -2.50
CA ILE A 5 5.88 9.49 -3.11
C ILE A 5 5.82 8.09 -3.72
N GLY A 6 4.68 7.43 -3.57
CA GLY A 6 4.41 6.14 -4.18
C GLY A 6 3.06 6.18 -4.87
N TYR A 7 2.96 5.44 -5.96
CA TYR A 7 1.74 5.25 -6.73
C TYR A 7 1.68 3.80 -7.18
N ASP A 8 0.53 3.16 -6.96
CA ASP A 8 0.28 1.82 -7.50
C ASP A 8 -1.14 1.74 -8.06
N VAL A 9 -1.37 0.80 -8.97
CA VAL A 9 -2.66 0.55 -9.61
C VAL A 9 -2.79 -0.92 -9.99
N HIS A 10 -3.95 -1.52 -9.68
CA HIS A 10 -4.27 -2.89 -10.07
C HIS A 10 -5.64 -2.97 -10.73
N LEU A 11 -5.76 -3.93 -11.65
CA LEU A 11 -7.05 -4.29 -12.25
C LEU A 11 -7.95 -4.94 -11.20
N LEU A 12 -9.25 -4.65 -11.27
CA LEU A 12 -10.26 -5.20 -10.40
C LEU A 12 -11.02 -6.32 -11.14
N VAL A 13 -10.95 -7.54 -10.62
CA VAL A 13 -11.46 -8.75 -11.29
C VAL A 13 -12.35 -9.57 -10.35
N GLU A 14 -13.26 -10.35 -10.93
CA GLU A 14 -14.09 -11.29 -10.18
C GLU A 14 -13.26 -12.48 -9.66
N GLY A 15 -13.77 -13.15 -8.62
CA GLY A 15 -13.16 -14.38 -8.10
C GLY A 15 -11.88 -14.17 -7.29
N ARG A 16 -11.55 -12.92 -6.92
CA ARG A 16 -10.44 -12.58 -6.01
C ARG A 16 -10.93 -11.86 -4.77
N LYS A 17 -10.21 -12.06 -3.68
CA LYS A 17 -10.38 -11.27 -2.45
C LYS A 17 -9.83 -9.87 -2.67
N LEU A 18 -10.54 -8.86 -2.15
CA LEU A 18 -10.04 -7.48 -2.13
C LEU A 18 -9.20 -7.28 -0.86
N MET A 19 -7.88 -7.23 -1.02
CA MET A 19 -6.95 -6.93 0.06
C MET A 19 -6.51 -5.48 -0.02
N LEU A 20 -6.68 -4.71 1.05
CA LEU A 20 -6.27 -3.32 1.16
C LEU A 20 -5.73 -3.03 2.56
N GLY A 21 -4.53 -2.45 2.67
CA GLY A 21 -3.90 -2.17 3.96
C GLY A 21 -3.73 -3.40 4.86
N GLY A 22 -3.62 -4.59 4.27
CA GLY A 22 -3.55 -5.88 4.98
C GLY A 22 -4.89 -6.35 5.56
N VAL A 23 -6.00 -5.79 5.09
CA VAL A 23 -7.38 -6.13 5.51
C VAL A 23 -8.16 -6.66 4.33
N GLU A 24 -8.88 -7.75 4.53
CA GLU A 24 -9.86 -8.24 3.56
C GLU A 24 -11.11 -7.37 3.61
N VAL A 25 -11.44 -6.74 2.48
CA VAL A 25 -12.62 -5.89 2.31
C VAL A 25 -13.71 -6.71 1.61
N SER A 26 -14.89 -6.80 2.21
CA SER A 26 -16.01 -7.54 1.62
C SER A 26 -16.48 -6.87 0.33
N PHE A 27 -16.19 -7.50 -0.81
CA PHE A 27 -16.59 -7.05 -2.14
C PHE A 27 -16.66 -8.23 -3.11
N ASN A 28 -17.40 -8.08 -4.22
CA ASN A 28 -17.58 -9.13 -5.23
C ASN A 28 -16.38 -9.25 -6.20
N LYS A 29 -15.48 -8.28 -6.20
CA LYS A 29 -14.23 -8.27 -6.98
C LYS A 29 -13.02 -8.07 -6.07
N GLY A 30 -11.84 -8.41 -6.56
CA GLY A 30 -10.56 -8.21 -5.89
C GLY A 30 -9.47 -7.79 -6.88
N LEU A 31 -8.31 -7.39 -6.35
CA LEU A 31 -7.22 -6.87 -7.18
C LEU A 31 -6.40 -8.00 -7.80
N LEU A 32 -6.06 -7.83 -9.07
CA LEU A 32 -5.24 -8.76 -9.84
C LEU A 32 -3.77 -8.38 -9.71
N GLY A 33 -2.97 -9.27 -9.13
CA GLY A 33 -1.52 -9.09 -9.01
C GLY A 33 -0.82 -10.42 -8.73
N HIS A 34 0.52 -10.36 -8.66
CA HIS A 34 1.36 -11.53 -8.37
C HIS A 34 1.38 -11.87 -6.86
N SER A 35 1.35 -10.84 -6.01
CA SER A 35 1.12 -10.92 -4.57
C SER A 35 -0.40 -10.95 -4.26
N ASP A 36 -0.78 -10.61 -3.03
CA ASP A 36 -2.17 -10.30 -2.66
C ASP A 36 -2.73 -9.00 -3.30
N ALA A 37 -1.92 -8.31 -4.13
CA ALA A 37 -2.29 -7.16 -4.95
C ALA A 37 -2.78 -5.94 -4.15
N ASP A 38 -2.27 -5.78 -2.94
CA ASP A 38 -2.65 -4.67 -2.05
C ASP A 38 -2.04 -3.34 -2.52
N VAL A 39 -2.80 -2.64 -3.37
CA VAL A 39 -2.39 -1.37 -3.98
C VAL A 39 -2.01 -0.29 -2.94
N LEU A 40 -2.65 -0.32 -1.78
CA LEU A 40 -2.38 0.62 -0.68
C LEU A 40 -0.99 0.37 -0.11
N LEU A 41 -0.68 -0.88 0.22
CA LEU A 41 0.61 -1.24 0.81
C LEU A 41 1.76 -1.11 -0.18
N HIS A 42 1.56 -1.44 -1.45
CA HIS A 42 2.58 -1.24 -2.48
C HIS A 42 2.93 0.25 -2.65
N ALA A 43 1.93 1.14 -2.69
CA ALA A 43 2.20 2.58 -2.74
C ALA A 43 3.00 3.06 -1.51
N ILE A 44 2.70 2.56 -0.30
CA ILE A 44 3.51 2.87 0.90
C ILE A 44 4.94 2.33 0.76
N CYS A 45 5.12 1.12 0.23
CA CYS A 45 6.43 0.52 0.01
C CYS A 45 7.28 1.39 -0.91
N ASP A 46 6.76 1.78 -2.08
CA ASP A 46 7.46 2.64 -3.03
C ASP A 46 7.76 4.02 -2.45
N ALA A 47 6.80 4.63 -1.74
CA ALA A 47 7.05 5.89 -1.06
C ALA A 47 8.17 5.79 -0.02
N SER A 48 8.24 4.68 0.73
CA SER A 48 9.27 4.46 1.75
C SER A 48 10.64 4.20 1.13
N LEU A 49 10.71 3.37 0.10
CA LEU A 49 11.94 3.07 -0.64
C LEU A 49 12.46 4.32 -1.36
N GLY A 50 11.57 5.07 -2.03
CA GLY A 50 11.88 6.34 -2.66
C GLY A 50 12.42 7.38 -1.67
N ALA A 51 11.77 7.53 -0.50
CA ALA A 51 12.25 8.40 0.57
C ALA A 51 13.64 7.99 1.07
N ALA A 52 13.96 6.69 1.09
CA ALA A 52 15.26 6.16 1.49
C ALA A 52 16.31 6.19 0.38
N GLY A 53 15.92 6.41 -0.89
CA GLY A 53 16.79 6.34 -2.06
C GLY A 53 17.16 4.91 -2.46
N GLU A 54 16.25 3.96 -2.22
CA GLU A 54 16.43 2.52 -2.44
C GLU A 54 15.68 2.00 -3.67
N GLY A 55 15.29 2.88 -4.60
CA GLY A 55 14.52 2.49 -5.79
C GLY A 55 13.06 2.20 -5.45
N ASP A 56 12.53 1.11 -5.98
CA ASP A 56 11.12 0.72 -5.92
C ASP A 56 10.93 -0.76 -5.52
N ILE A 57 9.68 -1.17 -5.35
CA ILE A 57 9.31 -2.53 -4.94
C ILE A 57 9.83 -3.59 -5.92
N GLY A 58 9.92 -3.29 -7.22
CA GLY A 58 10.36 -4.21 -8.26
C GLY A 58 11.85 -4.52 -8.17
N CYS A 59 12.65 -3.57 -7.69
CA CYS A 59 14.08 -3.75 -7.45
C CYS A 59 14.37 -4.74 -6.31
N HIS A 60 13.49 -4.79 -5.29
CA HIS A 60 13.69 -5.64 -4.10
C HIS A 60 12.89 -6.94 -4.14
N PHE A 61 11.73 -6.94 -4.81
CA PHE A 61 10.78 -8.06 -4.83
C PHE A 61 10.29 -8.34 -6.27
N PRO A 62 11.17 -8.85 -7.15
CA PRO A 62 10.85 -9.04 -8.56
C PRO A 62 9.73 -10.08 -8.77
N THR A 63 8.85 -9.78 -9.73
CA THR A 63 7.65 -10.57 -10.06
C THR A 63 7.93 -12.02 -10.50
N GLY A 64 9.12 -12.28 -11.06
CA GLY A 64 9.52 -13.61 -11.52
C GLY A 64 10.00 -14.55 -10.41
N ASP A 65 10.21 -14.06 -9.19
CA ASP A 65 10.72 -14.87 -8.09
C ASP A 65 9.57 -15.65 -7.41
N PRO A 66 9.61 -17.00 -7.43
CA PRO A 66 8.57 -17.82 -6.83
C PRO A 66 8.29 -17.53 -5.35
N GLN A 67 9.26 -16.98 -4.60
CA GLN A 67 9.11 -16.70 -3.17
C GLN A 67 8.09 -15.60 -2.87
N TYR A 68 7.79 -14.72 -3.84
CA TYR A 68 6.84 -13.61 -3.67
C TYR A 68 5.45 -13.90 -4.25
N LYS A 69 5.25 -15.08 -4.85
CA LYS A 69 3.94 -15.46 -5.38
C LYS A 69 2.93 -15.62 -4.25
N ASN A 70 1.81 -14.91 -4.33
CA ASN A 70 0.76 -14.85 -3.32
C ASN A 70 1.25 -14.44 -1.91
N ILE A 71 2.41 -13.78 -1.81
CA ILE A 71 2.89 -13.26 -0.53
C ILE A 71 1.95 -12.16 -0.04
N SER A 72 1.81 -12.03 1.27
CA SER A 72 1.12 -10.88 1.84
C SER A 72 1.95 -9.62 1.69
N SER A 73 1.33 -8.53 1.22
CA SER A 73 2.00 -7.24 1.10
C SER A 73 2.40 -6.63 2.44
N LEU A 74 1.83 -7.09 3.57
CA LEU A 74 2.32 -6.73 4.91
C LEU A 74 3.74 -7.26 5.16
N ILE A 75 4.08 -8.44 4.62
CA ILE A 75 5.43 -9.00 4.74
C ILE A 75 6.40 -8.19 3.89
N LEU A 76 5.98 -7.76 2.69
CA LEU A 76 6.79 -6.86 1.85
C LEU A 76 7.04 -5.53 2.58
N LEU A 77 6.01 -4.94 3.20
CA LEU A 77 6.14 -3.72 3.99
C LEU A 77 7.10 -3.89 5.17
N GLN A 78 7.07 -5.02 5.88
CA GLN A 78 8.04 -5.34 6.94
C GLN A 78 9.47 -5.39 6.40
N LYS A 79 9.69 -6.06 5.26
CA LYS A 79 11.01 -6.11 4.60
C LYS A 79 11.49 -4.71 4.18
N VAL A 80 10.60 -3.85 3.68
CA VAL A 80 10.93 -2.45 3.39
C VAL A 80 11.33 -1.70 4.66
N SER A 81 10.62 -1.91 5.77
CA SER A 81 10.99 -1.35 7.08
C SER A 81 12.41 -1.75 7.51
N GLU A 82 12.78 -3.02 7.30
CA GLU A 82 14.14 -3.51 7.58
C GLU A 82 15.20 -2.83 6.68
N ILE A 83 14.89 -2.63 5.39
CA ILE A 83 15.78 -1.94 4.45
C ILE A 83 16.04 -0.50 4.90
N ILE A 84 15.00 0.27 5.23
CA ILE A 84 15.17 1.67 5.66
C ILE A 84 15.87 1.75 7.03
N ALA A 85 15.62 0.80 7.94
CA ALA A 85 16.26 0.75 9.24
C ALA A 85 17.78 0.50 9.15
N LYS A 86 18.25 -0.29 8.18
CA LYS A 86 19.69 -0.48 7.90
C LYS A 86 20.39 0.82 7.52
N LYS A 87 19.64 1.81 7.04
CA LYS A 87 20.14 3.16 6.72
C LYS A 87 19.88 4.16 7.86
N ARG A 88 19.56 3.67 9.06
CA ARG A 88 19.28 4.49 10.25
C ARG A 88 18.14 5.48 10.05
N MET A 89 17.11 5.06 9.32
CA MET A 89 15.88 5.83 9.11
C MET A 89 14.64 5.11 9.62
N LEU A 90 13.68 5.88 10.11
CA LEU A 90 12.36 5.41 10.56
C LEU A 90 11.27 6.25 9.90
N VAL A 91 10.09 5.64 9.76
CA VAL A 91 8.89 6.34 9.33
C VAL A 91 8.50 7.38 10.38
N ASN A 92 8.41 8.63 9.93
CA ASN A 92 7.90 9.74 10.73
C ASN A 92 6.37 9.84 10.63
N ASN A 93 5.84 9.85 9.41
CA ASN A 93 4.40 9.82 9.14
C ASN A 93 4.10 9.29 7.74
N ILE A 94 2.85 8.84 7.56
CA ILE A 94 2.31 8.29 6.32
C ILE A 94 0.97 8.98 6.05
N ASP A 95 0.74 9.42 4.81
CA ASP A 95 -0.58 9.79 4.32
C ASP A 95 -0.86 9.08 2.99
N VAL A 96 -1.98 8.39 2.91
CA VAL A 96 -2.38 7.63 1.71
C VAL A 96 -3.78 8.07 1.25
N THR A 97 -3.97 8.12 -0.06
CA THR A 97 -5.27 8.28 -0.70
C THR A 97 -5.53 7.08 -1.60
N VAL A 98 -6.51 6.26 -1.24
CA VAL A 98 -7.03 5.20 -2.10
C VAL A 98 -8.07 5.80 -3.05
N VAL A 99 -7.92 5.54 -4.33
CA VAL A 99 -8.83 5.98 -5.38
C VAL A 99 -9.63 4.77 -5.86
N ALA A 100 -10.91 4.76 -5.54
CA ALA A 100 -11.80 3.64 -5.80
C ALA A 100 -13.24 4.14 -5.90
N GLU A 101 -13.98 3.68 -6.91
CA GLU A 101 -15.40 4.00 -7.02
C GLU A 101 -16.23 3.23 -5.98
N GLU A 102 -15.92 1.95 -5.82
CA GLU A 102 -16.52 1.04 -4.84
C GLU A 102 -15.46 0.03 -4.35
N PRO A 103 -15.64 -0.59 -3.18
CA PRO A 103 -16.67 -0.31 -2.16
C PRO A 103 -16.28 0.86 -1.24
N ARG A 104 -17.22 1.26 -0.36
CA ARG A 104 -16.93 2.24 0.70
C ARG A 104 -15.93 1.67 1.71
N LEU A 105 -14.79 2.35 1.87
CA LEU A 105 -13.67 1.87 2.71
C LEU A 105 -13.70 2.36 4.17
N SER A 106 -14.61 3.28 4.53
CA SER A 106 -14.57 3.99 5.82
C SER A 106 -14.58 3.08 7.05
N SER A 107 -15.32 1.97 7.02
CA SER A 107 -15.39 0.99 8.12
C SER A 107 -14.11 0.17 8.29
N TYR A 108 -13.24 0.12 7.28
CA TYR A 108 -12.03 -0.71 7.27
C TYR A 108 -10.75 0.10 7.58
N ILE A 109 -10.77 1.42 7.37
CA ILE A 109 -9.60 2.31 7.54
C ILE A 109 -8.92 2.13 8.91
N ASN A 110 -9.71 2.00 9.98
CA ASN A 110 -9.13 1.87 11.32
C ASN A 110 -8.30 0.58 11.47
N ALA A 111 -8.80 -0.53 10.93
CA ALA A 111 -8.10 -1.82 10.93
C ALA A 111 -6.85 -1.79 10.03
N MET A 112 -6.92 -1.13 8.87
CA MET A 112 -5.77 -0.95 7.98
C MET A 112 -4.63 -0.20 8.69
N LYS A 113 -4.96 0.91 9.37
CA LYS A 113 -3.98 1.68 10.15
C LYS A 113 -3.33 0.83 11.25
N GLU A 114 -4.09 -0.04 11.92
CA GLU A 114 -3.56 -0.94 12.95
C GLU A 114 -2.58 -1.97 12.36
N LYS A 115 -2.92 -2.60 11.24
CA LYS A 115 -2.04 -3.57 10.58
C LYS A 115 -0.74 -2.92 10.09
N ILE A 116 -0.83 -1.73 9.49
CA ILE A 116 0.33 -0.97 9.01
C ILE A 116 1.22 -0.53 10.19
N ALA A 117 0.62 -0.02 11.26
CA ALA A 117 1.34 0.38 12.47
C ALA A 117 2.15 -0.77 13.06
N ILE A 118 1.56 -1.96 13.15
CA ILE A 118 2.23 -3.17 13.63
C ILE A 118 3.37 -3.57 12.67
N ALA A 119 3.11 -3.59 11.36
CA ALA A 119 4.12 -3.98 10.36
C ALA A 119 5.34 -3.06 10.35
N LEU A 120 5.16 -1.77 10.62
CA LEU A 120 6.23 -0.78 10.64
C LEU A 120 6.79 -0.51 12.04
N ASN A 121 6.19 -1.08 13.09
CA ASN A 121 6.49 -0.79 14.49
C ASN A 121 6.45 0.73 14.80
N ILE A 122 5.37 1.40 14.38
CA ILE A 122 5.16 2.84 14.60
C ILE A 122 3.81 3.10 15.27
N GLU A 123 3.62 4.31 15.80
CA GLU A 123 2.34 4.70 16.39
C GLU A 123 1.28 4.90 15.32
N LYS A 124 0.11 4.27 15.49
CA LYS A 124 -1.07 4.42 14.62
C LYS A 124 -1.46 5.87 14.32
N LYS A 125 -1.19 6.81 15.24
CA LYS A 125 -1.51 8.24 15.08
C LYS A 125 -0.71 8.93 13.98
N THR A 126 0.42 8.36 13.55
CA THR A 126 1.27 8.90 12.48
C THR A 126 0.84 8.43 11.08
N ILE A 127 -0.21 7.61 10.99
CA ILE A 127 -0.73 7.06 9.75
C ILE A 127 -2.08 7.69 9.44
N ASN A 128 -2.26 8.19 8.23
CA ASN A 128 -3.54 8.63 7.71
C ASN A 128 -3.88 7.89 6.41
N ILE A 129 -5.16 7.51 6.27
CA ILE A 129 -5.67 6.84 5.07
C ILE A 129 -6.97 7.54 4.70
N LYS A 130 -7.04 8.00 3.47
CA LYS A 130 -8.20 8.65 2.85
C LYS A 130 -8.68 7.77 1.70
N ALA A 131 -9.95 7.88 1.37
CA ALA A 131 -10.53 7.26 0.19
C ALA A 131 -11.28 8.33 -0.61
N THR A 132 -11.19 8.26 -1.93
CA THR A 132 -11.94 9.12 -2.84
C THR A 132 -12.41 8.34 -4.05
N THR A 133 -13.55 8.75 -4.59
CA THR A 133 -14.11 8.32 -5.87
C THR A 133 -13.49 9.14 -7.00
N THR A 134 -13.75 8.72 -8.24
CA THR A 134 -13.46 9.51 -9.45
C THR A 134 -14.72 10.07 -10.09
N GLU A 135 -15.84 10.02 -9.36
CA GLU A 135 -17.15 10.52 -9.82
C GLU A 135 -17.56 9.90 -11.17
N GLY A 136 -17.38 8.59 -11.31
CA GLY A 136 -17.66 7.85 -12.55
C GLY A 136 -16.69 8.12 -13.72
N LEU A 137 -15.63 8.90 -13.52
CA LEU A 137 -14.66 9.22 -14.57
C LEU A 137 -13.50 8.20 -14.65
N GLY A 138 -13.10 7.88 -15.88
CA GLY A 138 -11.95 7.00 -16.15
C GLY A 138 -12.18 5.54 -15.77
N PHE A 139 -11.11 4.72 -15.81
CA PHE A 139 -11.19 3.28 -15.55
C PHE A 139 -11.55 2.98 -14.08
N ILE A 140 -11.12 3.83 -13.14
CA ILE A 140 -11.49 3.69 -11.72
C ILE A 140 -12.98 3.96 -11.55
N GLY A 141 -13.50 5.04 -12.14
CA GLY A 141 -14.92 5.40 -12.08
C GLY A 141 -15.85 4.39 -12.74
N LYS A 142 -15.32 3.59 -13.68
CA LYS A 142 -16.00 2.45 -14.29
C LYS A 142 -15.86 1.15 -13.50
N GLY A 143 -15.15 1.15 -12.37
CA GLY A 143 -14.92 -0.03 -11.54
C GLY A 143 -14.03 -1.10 -12.19
N GLU A 144 -13.13 -0.69 -13.08
CA GLU A 144 -12.17 -1.56 -13.79
C GLU A 144 -10.86 -1.76 -13.00
N GLY A 145 -10.58 -0.89 -12.04
CA GLY A 145 -9.37 -0.93 -11.25
C GLY A 145 -9.44 -0.04 -10.01
N MET A 146 -8.41 -0.14 -9.17
CA MET A 146 -8.19 0.74 -8.02
C MET A 146 -6.75 1.23 -8.03
N ALA A 147 -6.54 2.45 -7.54
CA ALA A 147 -5.22 3.03 -7.39
C ALA A 147 -4.99 3.54 -5.97
N ALA A 148 -3.73 3.73 -5.59
CA ALA A 148 -3.38 4.42 -4.36
C ALA A 148 -2.20 5.36 -4.59
N TYR A 149 -2.27 6.52 -3.92
CA TYR A 149 -1.16 7.46 -3.80
C TYR A 149 -0.73 7.52 -2.35
N ALA A 150 0.56 7.39 -2.08
CA ALA A 150 1.13 7.47 -0.75
C ALA A 150 2.22 8.53 -0.69
N VAL A 151 2.26 9.26 0.42
CA VAL A 151 3.39 10.12 0.80
C VAL A 151 3.91 9.65 2.15
N VAL A 152 5.21 9.39 2.21
CA VAL A 152 5.90 8.93 3.43
C VAL A 152 7.03 9.91 3.74
N SER A 153 7.09 10.32 5.01
CA SER A 153 8.22 11.06 5.56
C SER A 153 9.07 10.14 6.41
N LEU A 154 10.39 10.19 6.21
CA LEU A 154 11.38 9.49 7.02
C LEU A 154 12.21 10.47 7.83
N LYS A 155 12.60 10.05 9.04
CA LYS A 155 13.55 10.72 9.91
C LYS A 155 14.71 9.81 10.27
N GLU A 156 15.88 10.40 10.50
CA GLU A 156 17.10 9.69 10.91
C GLU A 156 17.12 9.46 12.42
N PHE A 157 17.87 8.45 12.87
CA PHE A 157 18.11 8.14 14.29
C PHE A 157 19.50 7.54 14.58
#